data_AF-A0A1B6MM04-F1
#
_entry.id   AF-A0A1B6MM04-F1
#
_cell.length_a   1.000
_cell.length_b   1.000
_cell.length_c   1.000
_cell.angle_alpha   90.00
_cell.angle_beta   90.00
_cell.angle_gamma   90.00
#
_symmetry.space_group_name_H-M   'P 1'
#
loop_
_entity.id
_entity.type
_entity.pdbx_description
1 polymer ?
#
loop_
_entity_poly.entity_id
_entity_poly.type
_entity_poly.pdbx_seq_one_letter_code
_entity_poly.pdbx_strand_id
1 'polypeptide(L)'
;MFVTGIVKNYGTSEDDPGFTEIIRQAELAIENGIVPERIYQGSSGSYFVKNSAGKTTGVFKPKDEEPYGRFNPKWTKWMHKLCCPCCFGRACLIPNQGYLSESGASLVDQKLQLNIVPKTKVVRLVSPTFNYPRIARGKSHVKHAINDH
;
A
#
# COMPACT_ATOMS: atom_id res chain seq x y z
N MET A 1 -9.61 -4.20 -7.34
CA MET A 1 -9.50 -2.93 -6.57
C MET A 1 -8.13 -2.92 -5.91
N PHE A 2 -7.24 -2.05 -6.35
CA PHE A 2 -5.95 -1.84 -5.69
C PHE A 2 -6.11 -0.71 -4.67
N VAL A 3 -5.44 -0.89 -3.53
CA VAL A 3 -5.54 -0.09 -2.31
C VAL A 3 -4.10 0.38 -2.12
N THR A 4 -3.76 1.64 -2.31
CA THR A 4 -2.35 2.09 -2.21
C THR A 4 -2.23 3.30 -1.28
N GLY A 5 -1.10 3.50 -0.59
CA GLY A 5 -1.01 4.29 0.67
C GLY A 5 -1.06 5.84 0.63
N ILE A 6 -1.83 6.49 1.53
CA ILE A 6 -1.90 7.91 2.06
C ILE A 6 -3.22 8.69 1.84
N VAL A 7 -3.97 8.96 2.93
CA VAL A 7 -4.76 10.20 3.11
C VAL A 7 -4.44 10.84 4.47
N LYS A 8 -3.95 12.08 4.43
CA LYS A 8 -4.29 13.12 5.40
C LYS A 8 -4.98 14.22 4.57
N ASN A 9 -6.26 14.44 4.85
CA ASN A 9 -7.08 15.58 4.44
C ASN A 9 -6.81 16.19 3.05
N TYR A 10 -7.04 15.41 2.00
CA TYR A 10 -7.43 15.95 0.69
C TYR A 10 -8.59 15.11 0.16
N GLY A 11 -9.80 15.65 0.31
CA GLY A 11 -11.05 15.07 -0.16
C GLY A 11 -11.53 13.93 0.72
N THR A 12 -12.55 14.21 1.53
CA THR A 12 -13.48 13.16 1.95
C THR A 12 -13.87 12.34 0.70
N SER A 13 -13.88 11.02 0.82
CA SER A 13 -14.36 10.11 -0.21
C SER A 13 -15.90 10.17 -0.34
N GLU A 14 -16.45 11.39 -0.39
CA GLU A 14 -17.88 11.66 -0.58
C GLU A 14 -18.34 11.32 -2.01
N ASP A 15 -17.41 11.30 -2.98
CA ASP A 15 -17.71 11.00 -4.38
C ASP A 15 -17.91 9.50 -4.69
N ASP A 16 -17.70 8.61 -3.72
CA ASP A 16 -17.74 7.15 -3.99
C ASP A 16 -18.11 6.30 -2.77
N PRO A 17 -19.41 6.23 -2.43
CA PRO A 17 -19.90 5.48 -1.27
C PRO A 17 -19.52 4.00 -1.32
N GLY A 18 -19.52 3.39 -2.52
CA GLY A 18 -19.19 1.97 -2.69
C GLY A 18 -17.72 1.67 -2.36
N PHE A 19 -16.80 2.54 -2.78
CA PHE A 19 -15.38 2.38 -2.42
C PHE A 19 -15.16 2.59 -0.91
N THR A 20 -15.80 3.60 -0.33
CA THR A 20 -15.71 3.89 1.11
C THR A 20 -16.19 2.70 1.96
N GLU A 21 -17.29 2.05 1.57
CA GLU A 21 -17.79 0.87 2.27
C GLU A 21 -16.81 -0.31 2.22
N ILE A 22 -16.13 -0.53 1.10
CA ILE A 22 -15.12 -1.59 0.99
C ILE A 22 -13.94 -1.34 1.94
N ILE A 23 -13.49 -0.08 2.07
CA ILE A 23 -12.42 0.28 2.99
C ILE A 23 -12.87 0.08 4.44
N ARG A 24 -14.08 0.53 4.78
CA ARG A 24 -14.66 0.32 6.12
C ARG A 24 -14.76 -1.16 6.49
N GLN A 25 -15.18 -2.01 5.56
CA GLN A 25 -15.23 -3.46 5.76
C GLN A 25 -13.85 -4.08 5.95
N ALA A 26 -12.81 -3.53 5.30
CA ALA A 26 -11.44 -3.97 5.50
C ALA A 26 -10.88 -3.57 6.87
N GLU A 27 -11.17 -2.35 7.33
CA GLU A 27 -10.79 -1.88 8.66
C GLU A 27 -11.45 -2.73 9.76
N LEU A 28 -12.76 -2.97 9.65
CA LEU A 28 -13.48 -3.86 10.56
C LEU A 28 -12.96 -5.30 10.54
N ALA A 29 -12.57 -5.81 9.37
CA ALA A 29 -11.97 -7.13 9.27
C ALA A 29 -10.68 -7.20 10.09
N ILE A 30 -9.81 -6.19 9.96
CA ILE A 30 -8.55 -6.12 10.67
C ILE A 30 -8.75 -6.01 12.18
N GLU A 31 -9.70 -5.19 12.63
CA GLU A 31 -10.06 -5.05 14.04
C GLU A 31 -10.55 -6.37 14.64
N ASN A 32 -11.27 -7.19 13.86
CA ASN A 32 -11.73 -8.52 14.25
C ASN A 32 -10.68 -9.63 14.03
N GLY A 33 -9.42 -9.29 13.75
CA GLY A 33 -8.32 -10.25 13.57
C GLY A 33 -8.23 -10.89 12.18
N ILE A 34 -9.10 -10.53 11.24
CA ILE A 34 -9.03 -10.94 9.84
C ILE A 34 -8.05 -10.00 9.12
N VAL A 35 -6.78 -10.38 9.14
CA VAL A 35 -5.68 -9.53 8.68
C VAL A 35 -5.33 -9.75 7.19
N PRO A 36 -4.83 -8.71 6.49
CA PRO A 36 -4.31 -8.83 5.14
C PRO A 36 -3.18 -9.86 4.99
N GLU A 37 -3.23 -10.65 3.91
CA GLU A 37 -2.28 -11.73 3.63
C GLU A 37 -1.26 -11.33 2.57
N ARG A 38 0.02 -11.63 2.81
CA ARG A 38 1.08 -11.27 1.85
C ARG A 38 0.99 -12.10 0.57
N ILE A 39 1.14 -11.44 -0.57
CA ILE A 39 1.22 -12.09 -1.89
C ILE A 39 2.68 -12.45 -2.16
N TYR A 40 2.99 -13.75 -2.21
CA TYR A 40 4.38 -14.23 -2.39
C TYR A 40 4.79 -14.37 -3.87
N GLN A 41 3.83 -14.59 -4.77
CA GLN A 41 4.10 -14.79 -6.20
C GLN A 41 4.33 -13.46 -6.97
N GLY A 42 4.55 -12.34 -6.28
CA GLY A 42 4.69 -11.00 -6.89
C GLY A 42 5.84 -10.18 -6.31
N SER A 43 5.93 -8.91 -6.71
CA SER A 43 6.91 -7.96 -6.13
C SER A 43 6.73 -7.85 -4.62
N SER A 44 7.83 -7.81 -3.87
CA SER A 44 7.83 -7.61 -2.42
C SER A 44 7.02 -6.35 -2.07
N GLY A 45 5.92 -6.51 -1.32
CA GLY A 45 5.09 -5.38 -0.86
C GLY A 45 3.67 -5.35 -1.42
N SER A 46 3.01 -6.50 -1.55
CA SER A 46 1.59 -6.58 -1.93
C SER A 46 0.84 -7.53 -0.99
N TYR A 47 -0.38 -7.17 -0.61
CA TYR A 47 -1.21 -7.89 0.35
C TYR A 47 -2.63 -8.07 -0.17
N PHE A 48 -3.24 -9.23 0.00
CA PHE A 48 -4.68 -9.42 -0.17
C PHE A 48 -5.41 -8.84 1.03
N VAL A 49 -6.27 -7.86 0.79
CA VAL A 49 -7.16 -7.28 1.79
C VAL A 49 -8.46 -8.06 1.81
N LYS A 50 -8.95 -8.37 3.00
CA LYS A 50 -10.15 -9.16 3.23
C LYS A 50 -11.25 -8.30 3.87
N ASN A 51 -12.51 -8.67 3.66
CA ASN A 51 -13.64 -8.13 4.41
C ASN A 51 -13.90 -8.93 5.69
N SER A 52 -14.90 -8.49 6.46
CA SER A 52 -15.37 -9.15 7.69
C SER A 52 -15.80 -10.62 7.50
N ALA A 53 -16.07 -11.05 6.27
CA ALA A 53 -16.38 -12.45 5.95
C ALA A 53 -15.14 -13.27 5.54
N GLY A 54 -13.93 -12.70 5.61
CA GLY A 54 -12.69 -13.34 5.19
C GLY A 54 -12.48 -13.40 3.67
N LYS A 55 -13.37 -12.82 2.87
CA LYS A 55 -13.26 -12.79 1.41
C LYS A 55 -12.32 -11.67 0.96
N THR A 56 -11.42 -11.97 0.03
CA THR A 56 -10.55 -10.97 -0.59
C THR A 56 -11.35 -9.93 -1.36
N THR A 57 -11.22 -8.66 -0.99
CA THR A 57 -11.89 -7.51 -1.62
C THR A 57 -10.95 -6.63 -2.43
N GLY A 58 -9.64 -6.71 -2.18
CA GLY A 58 -8.66 -5.90 -2.90
C GLY A 58 -7.22 -6.31 -2.66
N VAL A 59 -6.32 -5.57 -3.30
CA VAL A 59 -4.86 -5.73 -3.15
C VAL A 59 -4.29 -4.45 -2.58
N PHE A 60 -3.62 -4.52 -1.43
CA PHE A 60 -2.92 -3.40 -0.81
C PHE A 60 -1.44 -3.37 -1.16
N LYS A 61 -0.93 -2.23 -1.63
CA LYS A 61 0.49 -1.98 -1.88
C LYS A 61 0.99 -0.83 -1.01
N PRO A 62 1.65 -1.10 0.13
CA PRO A 62 2.20 -0.06 0.99
C PRO A 62 3.41 0.62 0.33
N LYS A 63 3.40 1.96 0.35
CA LYS A 63 4.49 2.81 -0.14
C LYS A 63 5.85 2.45 0.48
N ASP A 64 5.88 2.18 1.79
CA ASP A 64 7.12 1.93 2.53
C ASP A 64 7.80 0.59 2.16
N GLU A 65 7.10 -0.29 1.44
CA GLU A 65 7.61 -1.58 0.95
C GLU A 65 7.94 -1.58 -0.55
N GLU A 66 7.75 -0.45 -1.26
CA GLU A 66 8.16 -0.33 -2.66
C GLU A 66 9.67 -0.56 -2.81
N PRO A 67 10.14 -1.14 -3.94
CA PRO A 67 11.53 -1.01 -4.32
C PRO A 67 11.84 0.49 -4.35
N TYR A 68 12.80 0.96 -3.54
CA TYR A 68 13.15 2.38 -3.26
C TYR A 68 12.49 3.05 -2.04
N GLY A 69 11.71 2.31 -1.24
CA GLY A 69 11.26 2.77 0.08
C GLY A 69 12.43 3.10 1.02
N ARG A 70 12.15 3.83 2.11
CA ARG A 70 13.16 4.35 3.07
C ARG A 70 14.11 3.29 3.63
N PHE A 71 13.76 2.00 3.52
CA PHE A 71 14.51 0.84 4.01
C PHE A 71 15.38 0.14 2.94
N ASN A 72 15.42 0.61 1.69
CA ASN A 72 16.34 0.11 0.68
C ASN A 72 17.57 1.04 0.58
N PRO A 73 18.77 0.62 1.04
CA PRO A 73 19.91 1.51 1.19
C PRO A 73 20.31 2.17 -0.13
N LYS A 74 20.44 3.50 -0.13
CA LYS A 74 20.86 4.30 -1.30
C LYS A 74 22.26 3.92 -1.82
N TRP A 75 23.06 3.22 -1.02
CA TRP A 75 24.44 2.87 -1.31
C TRP A 75 24.59 1.80 -2.41
N THR A 76 23.66 0.84 -2.50
CA THR A 76 23.65 -0.15 -3.60
C THR A 76 23.43 0.50 -4.95
N LYS A 77 22.76 1.67 -5.02
CA LYS A 77 22.64 2.45 -6.27
C LYS A 77 23.94 3.16 -6.67
N TRP A 78 24.73 3.64 -5.73
CA TRP A 78 26.04 4.23 -6.06
C TRP A 78 26.96 3.17 -6.67
N MET A 79 26.97 1.98 -6.08
CA MET A 79 27.76 0.84 -6.56
C MET A 79 27.24 0.27 -7.90
N HIS A 80 25.92 0.19 -8.11
CA HIS A 80 25.34 -0.27 -9.39
C HIS A 80 25.48 0.76 -10.53
N LYS A 81 25.45 2.06 -10.24
CA LYS A 81 25.66 3.12 -11.24
C LYS A 81 27.10 3.14 -11.78
N LEU A 82 28.04 2.62 -11.00
CA LEU A 82 29.46 2.52 -11.38
C LEU A 82 29.79 1.24 -12.17
N CYS A 83 29.03 0.16 -11.99
CA CYS A 83 29.41 -1.17 -12.50
C CYS A 83 28.67 -1.62 -13.78
N CYS A 84 27.47 -1.08 -14.11
CA CYS A 84 26.75 -1.49 -15.33
C CYS A 84 25.77 -0.40 -15.86
N PRO A 85 26.21 0.51 -16.76
CA PRO A 85 25.38 1.63 -17.23
C PRO A 85 24.18 1.26 -18.13
N CYS A 86 24.03 -0.01 -18.58
CA CYS A 86 23.03 -0.39 -19.58
C CYS A 86 21.97 -1.41 -19.14
N CYS A 87 22.00 -1.95 -17.91
CA CYS A 87 21.11 -3.05 -17.51
C CYS A 87 20.27 -2.81 -16.24
N PHE A 88 20.40 -1.67 -15.55
CA PHE A 88 19.69 -1.41 -14.30
C PHE A 88 18.66 -0.28 -14.39
N GLY A 89 17.46 -0.68 -14.84
CA GLY A 89 16.19 -0.34 -14.17
C GLY A 89 15.71 1.12 -14.24
N ARG A 90 14.81 1.40 -15.19
CA ARG A 90 13.77 2.46 -15.14
C ARG A 90 14.24 3.84 -14.61
N ALA A 91 15.34 4.36 -15.13
CA ALA A 91 15.82 5.72 -14.79
C ALA A 91 14.81 6.84 -15.13
N CYS A 92 13.79 6.55 -15.96
CA CYS A 92 12.70 7.47 -16.31
C CYS A 92 11.53 7.50 -15.32
N LEU A 93 11.52 6.64 -14.28
CA LEU A 93 10.44 6.63 -13.28
C LEU A 93 10.87 7.32 -11.98
N ILE A 94 9.99 8.15 -11.44
CA ILE A 94 10.20 8.80 -10.15
C ILE A 94 10.22 7.72 -9.05
N PRO A 95 11.29 7.62 -8.25
CA PRO A 95 11.37 6.64 -7.16
C PRO A 95 10.27 6.84 -6.11
N ASN A 96 9.76 5.74 -5.52
CA ASN A 96 8.82 5.75 -4.37
C ASN A 96 7.48 6.46 -4.62
N GLN A 97 7.02 6.46 -5.88
CA GLN A 97 5.73 7.00 -6.32
C GLN A 97 4.92 5.93 -7.08
N GLY A 98 5.20 4.64 -6.88
CA GLY A 98 4.48 3.55 -7.55
C GLY A 98 2.99 3.59 -7.23
N TYR A 99 2.63 3.77 -5.96
CA TYR A 99 1.26 3.91 -5.48
C TYR A 99 0.47 5.04 -6.16
N LEU A 100 1.15 6.17 -6.49
CA LEU A 100 0.56 7.27 -7.26
C LEU A 100 0.38 6.89 -8.72
N SER A 101 1.32 6.15 -9.31
CA SER A 101 1.18 5.65 -10.68
C SER A 101 -0.02 4.71 -10.81
N GLU A 102 -0.25 3.84 -9.83
CA GLU A 102 -1.40 2.92 -9.80
C GLU A 102 -2.73 3.68 -9.66
N SER A 103 -2.78 4.67 -8.77
CA SER A 103 -3.96 5.53 -8.60
C SER A 103 -4.21 6.41 -9.82
N GLY A 104 -3.14 6.91 -10.44
CA GLY A 104 -3.18 7.69 -11.67
C GLY A 104 -3.72 6.88 -12.85
N ALA A 105 -3.37 5.60 -12.96
CA ALA A 105 -3.92 4.71 -13.98
C ALA A 105 -5.45 4.59 -13.84
N SER A 106 -5.96 4.40 -12.62
CA SER A 106 -7.41 4.38 -12.37
C SER A 106 -8.07 5.73 -12.64
N LEU A 107 -7.39 6.84 -12.33
CA LEU A 107 -7.93 8.18 -12.58
C LEU A 107 -8.07 8.45 -14.09
N VAL A 108 -7.04 8.10 -14.87
CA VAL A 108 -7.06 8.25 -16.34
C VAL A 108 -8.11 7.33 -16.96
N ASP A 109 -8.21 6.08 -16.51
CA ASP A 109 -9.23 5.13 -16.96
C ASP A 109 -10.65 5.66 -16.76
N GLN A 110 -10.96 6.21 -15.57
CA GLN A 110 -12.25 6.81 -15.27
C GLN A 110 -12.51 8.08 -16.10
N LYS A 111 -11.49 8.92 -16.30
CA LYS A 111 -11.61 10.16 -17.08
C LYS A 111 -11.88 9.89 -18.57
N LEU A 112 -11.30 8.81 -19.09
CA LEU A 112 -11.45 8.37 -20.48
C LEU A 112 -12.55 7.32 -20.67
N GLN A 113 -13.25 6.93 -19.59
CA GLN A 113 -14.34 5.94 -19.60
C GLN A 113 -13.94 4.59 -20.21
N LEU A 114 -12.70 4.17 -20.02
CA LEU A 114 -12.18 2.92 -20.59
C LEU A 114 -12.69 1.68 -19.84
N ASN A 115 -12.91 1.81 -18.53
CA ASN A 115 -13.44 0.76 -17.65
C ASN A 115 -12.62 -0.55 -17.65
N ILE A 116 -11.30 -0.46 -17.87
CA ILE A 116 -10.39 -1.62 -17.87
C ILE A 116 -9.58 -1.73 -16.58
N VAL A 117 -9.28 -0.60 -15.94
CA VAL A 117 -8.52 -0.57 -14.68
C VAL A 117 -9.48 -0.74 -13.50
N PRO A 118 -9.29 -1.76 -12.63
CA PRO A 118 -10.06 -1.85 -11.40
C PRO A 118 -9.86 -0.59 -10.57
N LYS A 119 -10.96 -0.03 -10.06
CA LYS A 119 -10.94 1.19 -9.26
C LYS A 119 -9.85 1.14 -8.17
N THR A 120 -8.98 2.13 -8.20
CA THR A 120 -7.78 2.21 -7.35
C THR A 120 -7.66 3.62 -6.81
N LYS A 121 -7.52 3.74 -5.49
CA LYS A 121 -7.33 5.03 -4.81
C LYS A 121 -6.24 4.94 -3.77
N VAL A 122 -5.77 6.12 -3.40
CA VAL A 122 -4.85 6.29 -2.29
C VAL A 122 -5.63 6.24 -0.97
N VAL A 123 -5.26 5.37 -0.05
CA VAL A 123 -5.94 5.07 1.23
C VAL A 123 -4.92 4.70 2.30
N ARG A 124 -5.31 4.62 3.57
CA ARG A 124 -4.42 4.16 4.65
C ARG A 124 -5.03 2.95 5.32
N LEU A 125 -4.20 1.94 5.56
CA LEU A 125 -4.55 0.79 6.35
C LEU A 125 -3.45 0.56 7.38
N VAL A 126 -3.84 0.01 8.52
CA VAL A 126 -2.94 -0.43 9.58
C VAL A 126 -3.24 -1.90 9.80
N SER A 127 -2.23 -2.76 9.76
CA SER A 127 -2.38 -4.19 10.02
C SER A 127 -1.10 -4.73 10.62
N PRO A 128 -1.15 -5.62 11.64
CA PRO A 128 0.04 -6.24 12.21
C PRO A 128 0.85 -7.04 11.18
N THR A 129 0.24 -7.47 10.07
CA THR A 129 0.91 -8.24 9.01
C THR A 129 1.80 -7.39 8.10
N PHE A 130 1.68 -6.06 8.13
CA PHE A 130 2.54 -5.18 7.33
C PHE A 130 3.98 -5.11 7.86
N ASN A 131 4.91 -4.76 6.98
CA ASN A 131 6.31 -4.68 7.33
C ASN A 131 6.67 -3.36 8.02
N TYR A 132 6.56 -3.33 9.35
CA TYR A 132 7.00 -2.20 10.16
C TYR A 132 8.47 -2.33 10.62
N PRO A 133 9.21 -1.21 10.69
CA PRO A 133 10.53 -1.22 11.31
C PRO A 133 10.44 -1.63 12.79
N ARG A 134 11.47 -2.33 13.30
CA ARG A 134 11.52 -2.87 14.68
C ARG A 134 11.19 -1.82 15.75
N ILE A 135 11.64 -0.57 15.53
CA ILE A 135 11.41 0.55 16.45
C ILE A 135 9.92 0.94 16.52
N ALA A 136 9.19 0.87 15.41
CA ALA A 136 7.75 1.17 15.38
C ALA A 136 6.94 0.07 16.09
N ARG A 137 7.33 -1.20 15.91
CA ARG A 137 6.72 -2.34 16.64
C ARG A 137 6.87 -2.18 18.15
N GLY A 138 8.05 -1.83 18.64
CA GLY A 138 8.30 -1.61 20.07
C GLY A 138 7.40 -0.52 20.69
N LYS A 139 7.20 0.59 19.98
CA LYS A 139 6.33 1.69 20.44
C LYS A 139 4.85 1.32 20.48
N SER A 140 4.37 0.50 19.54
CA SER A 140 2.98 0.02 19.57
C SER A 140 2.72 -0.93 20.74
N HIS A 141 3.65 -1.85 21.04
CA HIS A 141 3.50 -2.76 22.19
C HIS A 141 3.43 -1.99 23.51
N VAL A 142 4.28 -0.98 23.69
CA VAL A 142 4.28 -0.13 24.88
C VAL A 142 2.97 0.65 24.99
N LYS A 143 2.47 1.24 23.90
CA LYS A 143 1.22 2.00 23.92
C LYS A 143 0.00 1.12 24.23
N HIS A 144 -0.09 -0.09 23.69
CA HIS A 144 -1.15 -1.03 24.04
C HIS A 144 -1.06 -1.44 25.51
N ALA A 145 0.13 -1.78 26.01
CA ALA A 145 0.33 -2.16 27.41
C ALA A 145 -0.04 -1.05 28.41
N ILE A 146 0.11 0.23 28.03
CA ILE A 146 -0.30 1.37 28.88
C ILE A 146 -1.83 1.58 28.85
N ASN A 147 -2.48 1.25 27.73
CA ASN A 147 -3.92 1.51 27.54
C ASN A 147 -4.80 0.37 28.11
N ASP A 148 -4.20 -0.80 28.37
CA ASP A 148 -4.82 -1.96 29.03
C ASP A 148 -4.66 -1.92 30.57
N HIS A 149 -4.23 -0.79 31.15
CA HIS A 149 -4.07 -0.53 32.59
C HIS A 149 -4.92 0.65 33.07
#